data_AF-A0A530AF97-F1
#
_entry.id   AF-A0A530AF97-F1
#
_cell.length_a   1.000
_cell.length_b   1.000
_cell.length_c   1.000
_cell.angle_alpha   90.00
_cell.angle_beta   90.00
_cell.angle_gamma   90.00
#
_symmetry.space_group_name_H-M   'P 1'
#
loop_
_entity.id
_entity.type
_entity.pdbx_description
1 polymer ?
#
loop_
_entity_poly.entity_id
_entity_poly.type
_entity_poly.pdbx_seq_one_letter_code
_entity_poly.pdbx_strand_id
1 'polypeptide(L)' 'ILISHNFDQVRRLSDQIWVMRAGKMVATVRSSETTGNELVALVTGAA' A
#
# COMPACT_ATOMS: atom_id res chain seq x y z
N ILE A 1 13.53 5.06 1.54
CA ILE A 1 12.45 4.07 1.77
C ILE A 1 11.49 4.69 2.79
N LEU A 2 10.22 4.82 2.43
CA LEU A 2 9.16 5.37 3.30
C LEU A 2 8.33 4.21 3.84
N ILE A 3 8.12 4.17 5.16
CA ILE A 3 7.23 3.20 5.82
C ILE A 3 6.18 4.02 6.56
N SER A 4 4.91 3.83 6.20
CA SER A 4 3.81 4.57 6.80
C SER A 4 2.51 3.78 6.70
N HIS A 5 1.63 3.99 7.66
CA HIS A 5 0.24 3.52 7.63
C HIS A 5 -0.72 4.60 7.12
N ASN A 6 -0.21 5.79 6.78
CA ASN A 6 -0.98 6.86 6.16
C ASN A 6 -0.93 6.69 4.63
N PHE A 7 -1.99 6.14 4.05
CA PHE A 7 -2.06 5.84 2.63
C PHE A 7 -1.91 7.07 1.73
N ASP A 8 -2.47 8.22 2.13
CA ASP A 8 -2.35 9.45 1.35
C ASP A 8 -0.90 9.93 1.27
N GLN A 9 -0.15 9.77 2.36
CA GLN A 9 1.28 10.09 2.38
C GLN A 9 2.07 9.15 1.49
N VAL A 10 1.82 7.83 1.60
CA VAL A 10 2.49 6.82 0.77
C VAL A 10 2.24 7.08 -0.71
N ARG A 11 0.99 7.33 -1.10
CA ARG A 11 0.62 7.57 -2.50
C ARG A 11 1.24 8.84 -3.07
N ARG A 12 1.36 9.91 -2.27
CA ARG A 12 1.95 11.18 -2.72
C ARG A 12 3.48 11.16 -2.83
N LEU A 13 4.15 10.31 -2.06
CA LEU A 13 5.63 10.37 -1.90
C LEU A 13 6.37 9.16 -2.49
N SER A 14 5.67 8.19 -3.07
CA SER A 14 6.29 6.98 -3.61
C SER A 14 5.81 6.64 -5.02
N ASP A 15 6.72 6.05 -5.81
CA ASP A 15 6.41 5.51 -7.14
C ASP A 15 5.89 4.07 -7.05
N GLN A 16 6.46 3.28 -6.13
CA GLN A 16 6.17 1.88 -5.92
C GLN A 16 5.89 1.60 -4.44
N ILE A 17 4.84 0.82 -4.19
CA ILE A 17 4.32 0.52 -2.86
C ILE A 17 4.40 -0.99 -2.63
N TRP A 18 5.00 -1.37 -1.50
CA TRP A 18 4.99 -2.75 -1.00
C TRP A 18 4.03 -2.85 0.16
N VAL A 19 3.05 -3.73 0.03
CA VAL A 19 2.05 -3.96 1.08
C VAL A 19 2.49 -5.14 1.92
N MET A 20 2.55 -4.95 3.23
CA MET A 20 2.88 -5.99 4.20
C MET A 20 1.69 -6.28 5.10
N ARG A 21 1.47 -7.57 5.40
CA ARG A 21 0.48 -8.05 6.36
C ARG A 21 1.07 -9.22 7.14
N ALA A 22 0.94 -9.21 8.47
CA ALA A 22 1.42 -10.28 9.36
C ALA A 22 2.89 -10.68 9.09
N GLY A 23 3.76 -9.69 8.86
CA GLY A 23 5.18 -9.90 8.58
C GLY A 23 5.51 -10.44 7.18
N LYS A 24 4.52 -10.56 6.29
CA LYS A 24 4.72 -11.04 4.90
C LYS A 24 4.39 -9.95 3.89
N MET A 25 5.12 -9.90 2.79
CA MET A 25 4.75 -9.09 1.62
C MET A 25 3.54 -9.75 0.94
N VAL A 26 2.45 -9.01 0.78
CA VAL A 26 1.20 -9.51 0.19
C VAL A 26 0.90 -8.92 -1.19
N ALA A 27 1.44 -7.74 -1.50
CA ALA A 27 1.27 -7.13 -2.81
C ALA A 27 2.40 -6.14 -3.13
N THR A 28 2.61 -5.91 -4.43
CA THR A 28 3.45 -4.85 -4.96
C THR A 28 2.64 -4.11 -6.00
N VAL A 29 2.46 -2.80 -5.84
CA VAL A 29 1.67 -1.97 -6.76
C VAL A 29 2.40 -0.68 -7.11
N ARG A 30 2.12 -0.12 -8.28
CA ARG A 30 2.55 1.25 -8.61
C ARG A 30 1.58 2.25 -8.00
N SER A 31 2.11 3.33 -7.45
CA SER A 31 1.31 4.39 -6.84
C SER A 31 0.30 5.01 -7.82
N SER A 32 0.68 5.09 -9.10
CA SER A 32 -0.17 5.59 -10.20
C SER A 32 -1.33 4.66 -10.56
N GLU A 33 -1.25 3.38 -10.20
CA GLU A 33 -2.19 2.32 -10.60
C GLU A 33 -3.10 1.88 -9.46
N THR A 34 -3.04 2.56 -8.30
CA THR A 34 -3.82 2.17 -7.13
C THR A 34 -4.51 3.33 -6.42
N THR A 35 -5.56 3.02 -5.68
CA THR A 35 -6.29 3.97 -4.82
C THR A 35 -6.08 3.68 -3.34
N GLY A 36 -6.38 4.66 -2.47
CA GLY A 36 -6.32 4.47 -1.03
C GLY A 36 -7.22 3.30 -0.54
N ASN A 37 -8.40 3.14 -1.12
CA ASN A 37 -9.33 2.07 -0.77
C ASN A 37 -8.79 0.68 -1.13
N GLU A 38 -8.13 0.55 -2.28
CA GLU A 38 -7.48 -0.71 -2.66
C GLU A 38 -6.31 -1.05 -1.73
N LEU A 39 -5.49 -0.07 -1.38
CA LEU A 39 -4.41 -0.26 -0.40
C LEU A 39 -4.96 -0.69 0.96
N VAL A 40 -6.06 -0.10 1.41
CA VAL A 40 -6.78 -0.54 2.63
C VAL A 40 -7.20 -1.99 2.49
N ALA A 41 -7.87 -2.37 1.39
CA ALA A 41 -8.32 -3.74 1.16
C ALA A 41 -7.16 -4.76 1.17
N LEU A 42 -6.02 -4.40 0.59
CA LEU A 42 -4.81 -5.25 0.58
C LEU A 42 -4.23 -5.44 1.99
N VAL A 43 -4.22 -4.39 2.82
CA VAL A 43 -3.69 -4.45 4.20
C VAL A 43 -4.64 -5.19 5.14
N THR A 44 -5.96 -4.97 5.02
CA THR A 44 -6.97 -5.60 5.89
C THR A 44 -7.34 -7.01 5.45
N GLY A 45 -7.11 -7.35 4.17
CA GLY A 45 -7.53 -8.62 3.59
C GLY A 45 -9.04 -8.67 3.30
N ALA A 46 -9.70 -7.52 3.16
CA ALA A 46 -11.14 -7.40 2.93
C ALA A 46 -11.56 -7.62 1.46
N ALA A 47 -10.91 -8.54 0.75
CA ALA A 47 -11.30 -8.94 -0.61
C ALA A 47 -12.48 -9.92 -0.59
#